data_AF-A0AAN9VHK1-F1
#
_entry.id   AF-A0AAN9VHK1-F1
#
_cell.length_a   1.000
_cell.length_b   1.000
_cell.length_c   1.000
_cell.angle_alpha   90.00
_cell.angle_beta   90.00
_cell.angle_gamma   90.00
#
_symmetry.space_group_name_H-M   'P 1'
#
loop_
_entity.id
_entity.type
_entity.pdbx_description
1 polymer ?
#
loop_
_entity_poly.entity_id
_entity_poly.type
_entity_poly.pdbx_seq_one_letter_code
_entity_poly.pdbx_strand_id
1 'polypeptide(L)'
;MWGYSTKAKLFFGGVWSLSVGCAAANCLPNTALINNVKEVVQMYRYGAPVSLPEKMSETVKSVMDDMQINQEDRDLIQPFTVYGFDMFHAGSTYTKFGAIVGIPSNFYYSKVEDVDIQNITVQNQPVNWFSSCGESFKESLILSEEAKKFLIAREIASVHSPSIFFKTIFPLTTGVIVSALAHQFNKKLKLLERPPRLGGILYVILSFFGLGLWVFLHDFTTIQIELEADKIASSLGEKYVKGGLEAYSKLLERNICLRELMGSKGEKSYTATGNDVYFIRQKHLPISHRKAYMENINKPLKQEKSETVDCKVKSSA
;
A
#
# COMPACT_ATOMS: atom_id res chain seq x y z
N MET A 1 -6.47 -15.13 43.05
CA MET A 1 -6.67 -13.71 42.71
C MET A 1 -5.30 -13.03 42.76
N TRP A 2 -4.70 -12.68 41.62
CA TRP A 2 -3.31 -12.20 41.57
C TRP A 2 -3.20 -10.81 42.23
N GLY A 3 -2.47 -10.70 43.34
CA GLY A 3 -2.31 -9.48 44.14
C GLY A 3 -1.40 -8.45 43.49
N TYR A 4 -1.82 -7.86 42.37
CA TYR A 4 -1.12 -6.74 41.75
C TYR A 4 -1.37 -5.43 42.49
N SER A 5 -0.31 -4.64 42.69
CA SER A 5 -0.39 -3.23 43.09
C SER A 5 -1.31 -2.45 42.12
N THR A 6 -2.05 -1.46 42.62
CA THR A 6 -2.94 -0.59 41.83
C THR A 6 -2.23 -0.02 40.58
N LYS A 7 -0.94 0.29 40.69
CA LYS A 7 -0.13 0.82 39.57
C LYS A 7 0.14 -0.23 38.48
N ALA A 8 0.42 -1.47 38.89
CA ALA A 8 0.61 -2.56 37.95
C ALA A 8 -0.71 -2.89 37.22
N LYS A 9 -1.85 -2.87 37.94
CA LYS A 9 -3.18 -3.02 37.32
C LYS A 9 -3.46 -1.94 36.27
N LEU A 10 -3.14 -0.68 36.58
CA LEU A 10 -3.28 0.44 35.63
C LEU A 10 -2.37 0.26 34.40
N PHE A 11 -1.11 -0.13 34.60
CA PHE A 11 -0.19 -0.38 33.49
C PHE A 11 -0.67 -1.50 32.57
N PHE A 12 -0.97 -2.68 33.12
CA PHE A 12 -1.45 -3.82 32.32
C PHE A 12 -2.78 -3.50 31.65
N GLY A 13 -3.71 -2.82 32.36
CA GLY A 13 -4.95 -2.34 31.78
C GLY A 13 -4.72 -1.40 30.60
N GLY A 14 -3.78 -0.45 30.74
CA GLY A 14 -3.40 0.46 29.67
C GLY A 14 -2.79 -0.25 28.45
N VAL A 15 -1.85 -1.18 28.67
CA VAL A 15 -1.24 -1.98 27.59
C VAL A 15 -2.30 -2.77 26.83
N TRP A 16 -3.17 -3.50 27.53
CA TRP A 16 -4.22 -4.29 26.89
C TRP A 16 -5.26 -3.43 26.17
N SER A 17 -5.67 -2.31 26.77
CA SER A 17 -6.60 -1.37 26.13
C SER A 17 -6.03 -0.81 24.84
N LEU A 18 -4.74 -0.45 24.83
CA LEU A 18 -4.04 0.04 23.65
C LEU A 18 -3.89 -1.07 22.59
N SER A 19 -3.45 -2.27 22.99
CA SER A 19 -3.32 -3.42 22.08
C SER A 19 -4.64 -3.79 21.41
N VAL A 20 -5.73 -3.88 22.17
CA VAL A 20 -7.06 -4.17 21.63
C VAL A 20 -7.56 -3.02 20.75
N GLY A 21 -7.37 -1.77 21.18
CA GLY A 21 -7.72 -0.60 20.38
C GLY A 21 -6.99 -0.56 19.03
N CYS A 22 -5.68 -0.80 19.03
CA CYS A 22 -4.88 -0.90 17.80
C CYS A 22 -5.31 -2.07 16.92
N ALA A 23 -5.61 -3.24 17.50
CA ALA A 23 -6.11 -4.39 16.75
C ALA A 23 -7.47 -4.07 16.09
N ALA A 24 -8.40 -3.46 16.84
CA ALA A 24 -9.69 -3.03 16.33
C ALA A 24 -9.55 -1.98 15.21
N ALA A 25 -8.63 -1.00 15.36
CA ALA A 25 -8.37 0.02 14.36
C ALA A 25 -7.82 -0.56 13.03
N ASN A 26 -7.12 -1.70 13.07
CA ASN A 26 -6.67 -2.40 11.86
C ASN A 26 -7.75 -3.32 11.28
N CYS A 27 -8.54 -3.96 12.14
CA CYS A 27 -9.53 -4.94 11.71
C CYS A 27 -10.83 -4.29 11.18
N LEU A 28 -11.40 -3.32 11.91
CA LEU A 28 -12.73 -2.78 11.60
C LEU A 28 -12.82 -2.10 10.23
N PRO A 29 -11.88 -1.23 9.81
CA PRO A 29 -11.94 -0.59 8.49
C PRO A 29 -11.84 -1.57 7.33
N ASN A 30 -11.21 -2.72 7.55
CA ASN A 30 -11.01 -3.76 6.55
C ASN A 30 -12.08 -4.87 6.62
N THR A 31 -13.08 -4.73 7.49
CA THR A 31 -14.13 -5.73 7.70
C THR A 31 -15.51 -5.05 7.81
N ALA A 32 -16.01 -4.84 9.03
CA ALA A 32 -17.36 -4.33 9.28
C ALA A 32 -17.60 -2.90 8.76
N LEU A 33 -16.55 -2.08 8.65
CA LEU A 33 -16.64 -0.68 8.20
C LEU A 33 -16.11 -0.46 6.77
N ILE A 34 -15.91 -1.53 5.99
CA ILE A 34 -15.33 -1.42 4.65
C ILE A 34 -16.16 -0.53 3.72
N ASN A 35 -17.49 -0.56 3.85
CA ASN A 35 -18.39 0.30 3.08
C ASN A 35 -18.26 1.77 3.49
N ASN A 36 -18.11 2.06 4.78
CA ASN A 36 -17.86 3.43 5.24
C ASN A 36 -16.51 3.95 4.75
N VAL A 37 -15.48 3.10 4.74
CA VAL A 37 -14.18 3.46 4.15
C VAL A 37 -14.36 3.79 2.67
N LYS A 38 -15.07 2.94 1.92
CA LYS A 38 -15.38 3.17 0.50
C LYS A 38 -16.09 4.51 0.28
N GLU A 39 -17.11 4.82 1.08
CA GLU A 39 -17.83 6.10 1.00
C GLU A 39 -16.92 7.32 1.22
N VAL A 40 -15.90 7.21 2.07
CA VAL A 40 -14.96 8.31 2.31
C VAL A 40 -13.97 8.49 1.16
N VAL A 41 -13.51 7.40 0.55
CA VAL A 41 -12.43 7.45 -0.46
C VAL A 41 -12.92 7.45 -1.91
N GLN A 42 -14.19 7.08 -2.16
CA GLN A 42 -14.73 7.04 -3.51
C GLN A 42 -14.81 8.43 -4.15
N MET A 43 -14.68 8.47 -5.47
CA MET A 43 -14.81 9.71 -6.22
C MET A 43 -16.28 10.12 -6.31
N TYR A 44 -16.56 11.38 -5.99
CA TYR A 44 -17.88 11.99 -6.18
C TYR A 44 -17.82 13.07 -7.24
N ARG A 45 -18.86 13.13 -8.07
CA ARG A 45 -19.08 14.19 -9.05
C ARG A 45 -20.51 14.68 -8.91
N TYR A 46 -20.70 15.98 -8.67
CA TYR A 46 -22.01 16.60 -8.43
C TYR A 46 -22.83 15.92 -7.31
N GLY A 47 -22.16 15.46 -6.25
CA GLY A 47 -22.82 14.83 -5.09
C GLY A 47 -23.20 13.35 -5.29
N ALA A 48 -22.95 12.76 -6.47
CA ALA A 48 -23.16 11.34 -6.73
C ALA A 48 -21.82 10.59 -6.86
N PRO A 49 -21.75 9.32 -6.41
CA PRO A 49 -20.56 8.50 -6.60
C PRO A 49 -20.35 8.20 -8.08
N VAL A 50 -19.11 8.32 -8.55
CA VAL A 50 -18.75 8.01 -9.92
C VAL A 50 -18.68 6.48 -10.08
N SER A 51 -19.47 5.95 -11.01
CA SER A 51 -19.45 4.53 -11.35
C SER A 51 -18.20 4.17 -12.16
N LEU A 52 -17.69 2.96 -11.96
CA LEU A 52 -16.60 2.41 -12.76
C LEU A 52 -17.05 2.25 -14.22
N PRO A 53 -16.32 2.80 -15.20
CA PRO A 53 -16.63 2.60 -16.62
C PRO A 53 -16.57 1.13 -17.03
N GLU A 54 -17.44 0.71 -17.96
CA GLU A 54 -17.56 -0.68 -18.42
C GLU A 54 -16.22 -1.25 -18.91
N LYS A 55 -15.49 -0.49 -19.75
CA LYS A 55 -14.14 -0.86 -20.21
C LYS A 55 -13.19 -1.22 -19.06
N MET A 56 -13.25 -0.49 -17.94
CA MET A 56 -12.40 -0.78 -16.78
C MET A 56 -12.90 -1.97 -15.97
N SER A 57 -14.21 -2.17 -15.88
CA SER A 57 -14.77 -3.39 -15.31
C SER A 57 -14.31 -4.63 -16.09
N GLU A 58 -14.30 -4.56 -17.43
CA GLU A 58 -13.77 -5.61 -18.29
C GLU A 58 -12.27 -5.83 -18.09
N THR A 59 -11.47 -4.76 -17.99
CA THR A 59 -10.03 -4.88 -17.69
C THR A 59 -9.80 -5.59 -16.36
N VAL A 60 -10.54 -5.25 -15.30
CA VAL A 60 -10.44 -5.92 -13.99
C VAL A 60 -10.80 -7.40 -14.09
N LYS A 61 -11.88 -7.74 -14.81
CA LYS A 61 -12.27 -9.14 -15.07
C LYS A 61 -11.17 -9.90 -15.81
N SER A 62 -10.63 -9.32 -16.89
CA SER A 62 -9.52 -9.91 -17.64
C SER A 62 -8.28 -10.13 -16.78
N VAL A 63 -7.97 -9.23 -15.84
CA VAL A 63 -6.85 -9.41 -14.92
C VAL A 63 -7.13 -10.53 -13.93
N MET A 64 -8.34 -10.64 -13.38
CA MET A 64 -8.74 -11.77 -12.52
C MET A 64 -8.69 -13.11 -13.26
N ASP A 65 -8.97 -13.11 -14.57
CA ASP A 65 -8.78 -14.27 -15.45
C ASP A 65 -7.32 -14.63 -15.62
N ASP A 66 -6.46 -13.66 -15.94
CA ASP A 66 -5.01 -13.86 -16.08
C ASP A 66 -4.39 -14.39 -14.77
N MET A 67 -4.89 -13.93 -13.62
CA MET A 67 -4.48 -14.36 -12.27
C MET A 67 -5.11 -15.69 -11.82
N GLN A 68 -6.05 -16.25 -12.59
CA GLN A 68 -6.75 -17.49 -12.27
C GLN A 68 -7.46 -17.47 -10.89
N ILE A 69 -8.00 -16.31 -10.49
CA ILE A 69 -8.74 -16.18 -9.22
C ILE A 69 -10.03 -17.00 -9.30
N ASN A 70 -10.34 -17.76 -8.25
CA ASN A 70 -11.56 -18.56 -8.15
C ASN A 70 -12.82 -17.69 -8.13
N GLN A 71 -13.95 -18.21 -8.63
CA GLN A 71 -15.19 -17.43 -8.72
C GLN A 71 -15.67 -16.90 -7.36
N GLU A 72 -15.54 -17.70 -6.29
CA GLU A 72 -15.91 -17.29 -4.94
C GLU A 72 -15.13 -16.05 -4.47
N ASP A 73 -13.82 -16.00 -4.74
CA ASP A 73 -12.98 -14.85 -4.39
C ASP A 73 -13.26 -13.64 -5.28
N ARG A 74 -13.64 -13.85 -6.54
CA ARG A 74 -14.01 -12.77 -7.47
C ARG A 74 -15.22 -12.01 -6.98
N ASP A 75 -16.24 -12.71 -6.50
CA ASP A 75 -17.48 -12.11 -6.01
C ASP A 75 -17.25 -11.27 -4.74
N LEU A 76 -16.15 -11.52 -4.02
CA LEU A 76 -15.71 -10.75 -2.86
C LEU A 76 -14.91 -9.49 -3.22
N ILE A 77 -14.41 -9.35 -4.44
CA ILE A 77 -13.63 -8.19 -4.89
C ILE A 77 -14.56 -7.17 -5.55
N GLN A 78 -14.70 -6.01 -4.92
CA GLN A 78 -15.53 -4.92 -5.43
C GLN A 78 -14.65 -3.78 -5.96
N PRO A 79 -14.47 -3.68 -7.29
CA PRO A 79 -13.79 -2.53 -7.88
C PRO A 79 -14.69 -1.28 -7.86
N PHE A 80 -14.10 -0.10 -7.66
CA PHE A 80 -14.81 1.19 -7.67
C PHE A 80 -13.89 2.34 -8.09
N THR A 81 -14.45 3.51 -8.39
CA THR A 81 -13.66 4.70 -8.72
C THR A 81 -13.20 5.42 -7.45
N VAL A 82 -11.89 5.51 -7.21
CA VAL A 82 -11.32 6.20 -6.05
C VAL A 82 -10.97 7.66 -6.38
N TYR A 83 -11.08 8.53 -5.39
CA TYR A 83 -10.60 9.90 -5.49
C TYR A 83 -9.07 9.96 -5.42
N GLY A 84 -8.45 10.71 -6.34
CA GLY A 84 -7.01 10.87 -6.43
C GLY A 84 -6.41 10.17 -7.66
N PHE A 85 -5.08 10.05 -7.67
CA PHE A 85 -4.31 9.46 -8.79
C PHE A 85 -3.65 8.12 -8.44
N ASP A 86 -3.80 7.68 -7.19
CA ASP A 86 -3.21 6.44 -6.71
C ASP A 86 -4.28 5.36 -6.60
N MET A 87 -3.87 4.13 -6.89
CA MET A 87 -4.70 2.97 -6.59
C MET A 87 -4.91 2.85 -5.08
N PHE A 88 -6.07 2.32 -4.70
CA PHE A 88 -6.41 2.09 -3.30
C PHE A 88 -6.91 0.66 -3.12
N HIS A 89 -6.65 0.08 -1.96
CA HIS A 89 -7.31 -1.15 -1.56
C HIS A 89 -7.60 -1.16 -0.07
N ALA A 90 -8.66 -1.88 0.30
CA ALA A 90 -8.96 -2.23 1.70
C ALA A 90 -9.72 -3.56 1.73
N GLY A 91 -9.65 -4.24 2.87
CA GLY A 91 -10.25 -5.57 3.00
C GLY A 91 -9.38 -6.70 2.42
N SER A 92 -9.95 -7.90 2.40
CA SER A 92 -9.27 -9.12 1.95
C SER A 92 -10.28 -10.17 1.55
N THR A 93 -9.96 -10.94 0.51
CA THR A 93 -10.78 -12.07 0.06
C THR A 93 -10.83 -13.20 1.08
N TYR A 94 -9.89 -13.26 2.04
CA TYR A 94 -9.92 -14.23 3.14
C TYR A 94 -10.98 -13.91 4.21
N THR A 95 -11.74 -12.82 4.05
CA THR A 95 -12.81 -12.43 4.95
C THR A 95 -14.15 -12.42 4.23
N LYS A 96 -15.22 -12.77 4.94
CA LYS A 96 -16.59 -12.70 4.41
C LYS A 96 -17.06 -11.29 4.03
N PHE A 97 -16.33 -10.25 4.43
CA PHE A 97 -16.63 -8.87 4.11
C PHE A 97 -16.06 -8.46 2.74
N GLY A 98 -15.19 -9.30 2.17
CA GLY A 98 -14.55 -9.08 0.89
C GLY A 98 -13.50 -7.98 0.92
N ALA A 99 -13.22 -7.47 -0.27
CA ALA A 99 -12.21 -6.45 -0.51
C ALA A 99 -12.72 -5.40 -1.50
N ILE A 100 -12.26 -4.17 -1.34
CA ILE A 100 -12.53 -3.08 -2.27
C ILE A 100 -11.24 -2.69 -2.97
N VAL A 101 -11.31 -2.47 -4.28
CA VAL A 101 -10.18 -2.02 -5.10
C VAL A 101 -10.56 -0.71 -5.79
N GLY A 102 -9.94 0.38 -5.34
CA GLY A 102 -10.13 1.72 -5.85
C GLY A 102 -9.24 1.98 -7.06
N ILE A 103 -9.87 2.26 -8.20
CA ILE A 103 -9.22 2.58 -9.47
C ILE A 103 -9.36 4.09 -9.70
N PRO A 104 -8.26 4.84 -9.82
CA PRO A 104 -8.33 6.29 -9.95
C PRO A 104 -8.79 6.69 -11.35
N SER A 105 -9.38 7.88 -11.46
CA SER A 105 -9.99 8.35 -12.70
C SER A 105 -9.01 8.55 -13.86
N ASN A 106 -7.70 8.68 -13.58
CA ASN A 106 -6.69 8.79 -14.62
C ASN A 106 -6.53 7.52 -15.45
N PHE A 107 -7.01 6.37 -14.98
CA PHE A 107 -7.04 5.14 -15.76
C PHE A 107 -8.00 5.24 -16.96
N TYR A 108 -8.89 6.23 -16.96
CA TYR A 108 -9.87 6.42 -18.03
C TYR A 108 -9.30 7.25 -19.19
N TYR A 109 -8.19 7.95 -18.96
CA TYR A 109 -7.51 8.71 -20.00
C TYR A 109 -6.83 7.76 -20.99
N SER A 110 -6.98 8.07 -22.28
CA SER A 110 -6.30 7.36 -23.37
C SER A 110 -5.28 8.25 -24.06
N LYS A 111 -5.54 9.56 -24.11
CA LYS A 111 -4.64 10.55 -24.69
C LYS A 111 -4.41 11.73 -23.75
N VAL A 112 -3.41 12.53 -24.09
CA VAL A 112 -3.04 13.75 -23.35
C VAL A 112 -4.19 14.75 -23.36
N GLU A 113 -5.01 14.80 -24.41
CA GLU A 113 -6.14 15.71 -24.51
C GLU A 113 -7.31 15.34 -23.58
N ASP A 114 -7.40 14.08 -23.15
CA ASP A 114 -8.48 13.59 -22.29
C ASP A 114 -8.30 13.99 -20.81
N VAL A 115 -7.11 14.46 -20.45
CA VAL A 115 -6.78 14.81 -19.06
C VAL A 115 -7.64 15.99 -18.62
N ASP A 116 -8.34 15.85 -17.49
CA ASP A 116 -9.19 16.90 -16.91
C ASP A 116 -8.36 18.02 -16.24
N ILE A 117 -7.72 18.83 -17.08
CA ILE A 117 -6.86 19.95 -16.70
C ILE A 117 -7.54 20.94 -15.73
N GLN A 118 -8.87 21.08 -15.82
CA GLN A 118 -9.62 22.10 -15.07
C GLN A 118 -9.91 21.67 -13.62
N ASN A 119 -10.16 20.38 -13.39
CA ASN A 119 -10.52 19.89 -12.06
C ASN A 119 -9.32 19.38 -11.25
N ILE A 120 -8.15 19.24 -11.88
CA ILE A 120 -6.93 18.82 -11.18
C ILE A 120 -6.29 20.01 -10.47
N THR A 121 -6.18 19.90 -9.15
CA THR A 121 -5.50 20.90 -8.31
C THR A 121 -4.41 20.26 -7.48
N VAL A 122 -3.31 20.99 -7.26
CA VAL A 122 -2.21 20.60 -6.38
C VAL A 122 -2.20 21.59 -5.22
N GLN A 123 -2.41 21.10 -3.99
CA GLN A 123 -2.61 21.95 -2.80
C GLN A 123 -3.74 22.98 -2.94
N ASN A 124 -4.86 22.60 -3.55
CA ASN A 124 -5.99 23.49 -3.86
C ASN A 124 -5.61 24.68 -4.77
N GLN A 125 -4.49 24.58 -5.49
CA GLN A 125 -4.08 25.55 -6.50
C GLN A 125 -4.14 24.90 -7.88
N PRO A 126 -4.55 25.65 -8.92
CA PRO A 126 -4.48 25.16 -10.29
C PRO A 126 -3.03 24.93 -10.70
N VAL A 127 -2.79 23.87 -11.47
CA VAL A 127 -1.45 23.54 -11.99
C VAL A 127 -1.15 24.44 -13.20
N ASN A 128 0.09 24.93 -13.31
CA ASN A 128 0.54 25.57 -14.54
C ASN A 128 0.94 24.51 -15.59
N TRP A 129 -0.03 24.13 -16.42
CA TRP A 129 0.11 23.08 -17.43
C TRP A 129 1.08 23.41 -18.57
N PHE A 130 1.43 24.69 -18.76
CA PHE A 130 2.36 25.14 -19.81
C PHE A 130 3.82 25.16 -19.34
N SER A 131 4.08 24.82 -18.08
CA SER A 131 5.43 24.59 -17.59
C SER A 131 5.94 23.21 -18.03
N SER A 132 7.26 23.05 -18.20
CA SER A 132 7.87 21.75 -18.52
C SER A 132 7.46 20.67 -17.51
N CYS A 133 7.37 21.05 -16.24
CA CYS A 133 6.90 20.22 -15.14
C CYS A 133 5.42 19.85 -15.27
N GLY A 134 4.56 20.80 -15.66
CA GLY A 134 3.14 20.57 -15.89
C GLY A 134 2.86 19.65 -17.09
N GLU A 135 3.64 19.78 -18.16
CA GLU A 135 3.56 18.89 -19.33
C GLU A 135 4.01 17.46 -18.98
N SER A 136 5.17 17.32 -18.31
CA SER A 136 5.66 16.01 -17.83
C SER A 136 4.68 15.37 -16.84
N PHE A 137 4.08 16.16 -15.94
CA PHE A 137 3.04 15.69 -15.03
C PHE A 137 1.81 15.19 -15.80
N LYS A 138 1.36 15.92 -16.81
CA LYS A 138 0.23 15.53 -17.65
C LYS A 138 0.49 14.22 -18.40
N GLU A 139 1.68 14.06 -18.97
CA GLU A 139 2.11 12.82 -19.61
C GLU A 139 2.25 11.66 -18.63
N SER A 140 2.60 11.94 -17.37
CA SER A 140 2.75 10.92 -16.33
C SER A 140 1.42 10.29 -15.89
N LEU A 141 0.30 10.99 -16.11
CA LEU A 141 -1.03 10.51 -15.75
C LEU A 141 -1.59 9.48 -16.74
N ILE A 142 -1.03 9.42 -17.94
CA ILE A 142 -1.47 8.52 -19.01
C ILE A 142 -0.69 7.22 -18.89
N LEU A 143 -1.43 6.12 -18.87
CA LEU A 143 -0.89 4.78 -18.73
C LEU A 143 -1.30 3.93 -19.93
N SER A 144 -0.40 3.09 -20.42
CA SER A 144 -0.74 2.01 -21.35
C SER A 144 -1.72 1.01 -20.72
N GLU A 145 -2.39 0.22 -21.55
CA GLU A 145 -3.29 -0.84 -21.07
C GLU A 145 -2.52 -1.90 -20.27
N GLU A 146 -1.27 -2.21 -20.65
CA GLU A 146 -0.38 -3.10 -19.92
C GLU A 146 -0.01 -2.54 -18.54
N ALA A 147 0.27 -1.24 -18.43
CA ALA A 147 0.54 -0.58 -17.16
C ALA A 147 -0.69 -0.57 -16.24
N LYS A 148 -1.88 -0.30 -16.79
CA LYS A 148 -3.16 -0.40 -16.05
C LYS A 148 -3.39 -1.82 -15.54
N LYS A 149 -3.23 -2.83 -16.38
CA LYS A 149 -3.38 -4.25 -16.01
C LYS A 149 -2.41 -4.64 -14.90
N PHE A 150 -1.14 -4.23 -14.99
CA PHE A 150 -0.15 -4.49 -13.96
C PHE A 150 -0.54 -3.88 -12.60
N LEU A 151 -0.94 -2.61 -12.59
CA LEU A 151 -1.34 -1.94 -11.35
C LEU A 151 -2.58 -2.60 -10.73
N ILE A 152 -3.57 -2.98 -11.55
CA ILE A 152 -4.76 -3.70 -11.08
C ILE A 152 -4.38 -5.07 -10.52
N ALA A 153 -3.55 -5.85 -11.22
CA ALA A 153 -3.12 -7.18 -10.78
C ALA A 153 -2.42 -7.14 -9.43
N ARG A 154 -1.57 -6.12 -9.23
CA ARG A 154 -0.85 -5.89 -7.99
C ARG A 154 -1.78 -5.56 -6.82
N GLU A 155 -2.81 -4.73 -7.03
CA GLU A 155 -3.79 -4.45 -5.97
C GLU A 155 -4.66 -5.67 -5.66
N ILE A 156 -5.06 -6.44 -6.68
CA ILE A 156 -5.78 -7.71 -6.50
C ILE A 156 -4.92 -8.69 -5.69
N ALA A 157 -3.64 -8.82 -6.01
CA ALA A 157 -2.71 -9.67 -5.25
C ALA A 157 -2.54 -9.17 -3.80
N SER A 158 -2.58 -7.86 -3.58
CA SER A 158 -2.49 -7.27 -2.24
C SER A 158 -3.72 -7.59 -1.39
N VAL A 159 -4.94 -7.54 -1.95
CA VAL A 159 -6.16 -7.93 -1.22
C VAL A 159 -6.33 -9.44 -1.10
N HIS A 160 -5.79 -10.20 -2.04
CA HIS A 160 -5.69 -11.66 -1.97
C HIS A 160 -4.50 -12.12 -1.09
N SER A 161 -4.28 -11.41 0.01
CA SER A 161 -3.29 -11.76 1.02
C SER A 161 -3.91 -11.79 2.42
N PRO A 162 -3.42 -12.62 3.35
CA PRO A 162 -3.90 -12.67 4.74
C PRO A 162 -3.40 -11.46 5.58
N SER A 163 -3.13 -10.32 4.96
CA SER A 163 -2.51 -9.13 5.58
C SER A 163 -3.28 -8.60 6.79
N ILE A 164 -4.61 -8.65 6.75
CA ILE A 164 -5.47 -8.18 7.85
C ILE A 164 -5.23 -8.98 9.12
N PHE A 165 -5.08 -10.31 9.02
CA PHE A 165 -4.88 -11.16 10.19
C PHE A 165 -3.57 -10.82 10.88
N PHE A 166 -2.49 -10.65 10.11
CA PHE A 166 -1.20 -10.24 10.63
C PHE A 166 -1.26 -8.85 11.29
N LYS A 167 -1.83 -7.86 10.60
CA LYS A 167 -1.96 -6.49 11.14
C LYS A 167 -2.82 -6.44 12.41
N THR A 168 -3.80 -7.33 12.54
CA THR A 168 -4.68 -7.43 13.71
C THR A 168 -4.01 -8.16 14.88
N ILE A 169 -3.23 -9.21 14.61
CA ILE A 169 -2.62 -10.04 15.67
C ILE A 169 -1.37 -9.37 16.27
N PHE A 170 -0.59 -8.60 15.50
CA PHE A 170 0.65 -8.02 16.01
C PHE A 170 0.48 -7.12 17.24
N PRO A 171 -0.49 -6.18 17.31
CA PRO A 171 -0.73 -5.38 18.53
C PRO A 171 -1.06 -6.24 19.76
N LEU A 172 -1.77 -7.35 19.58
CA LEU A 172 -2.13 -8.26 20.67
C LEU A 172 -0.91 -9.05 21.16
N THR A 173 -0.14 -9.60 20.22
CA THR A 173 1.09 -10.34 20.52
C THR A 173 2.12 -9.45 21.23
N THR A 174 2.29 -8.20 20.79
CA THR A 174 3.21 -7.26 21.45
C THR A 174 2.71 -6.91 22.85
N GLY A 175 1.40 -6.76 23.05
CA GLY A 175 0.79 -6.59 24.37
C GLY A 175 1.07 -7.76 25.33
N VAL A 176 0.98 -8.99 24.83
CA VAL A 176 1.34 -10.21 25.58
C VAL A 176 2.82 -10.20 25.95
N ILE A 177 3.72 -9.92 24.99
CA ILE A 177 5.17 -9.88 25.22
C ILE A 177 5.53 -8.82 26.27
N VAL A 178 5.03 -7.59 26.12
CA VAL A 178 5.27 -6.49 27.08
C VAL A 178 4.76 -6.86 28.46
N SER A 179 3.57 -7.46 28.54
CA SER A 179 2.98 -7.87 29.82
C SER A 179 3.79 -8.98 30.49
N ALA A 180 4.24 -9.98 29.72
CA ALA A 180 5.06 -11.08 30.21
C ALA A 180 6.43 -10.59 30.70
N LEU A 181 7.10 -9.71 29.94
CA LEU A 181 8.37 -9.10 30.33
C LEU A 181 8.19 -8.25 31.59
N ALA A 182 7.16 -7.40 31.66
CA ALA A 182 6.87 -6.60 32.83
C ALA A 182 6.64 -7.48 34.07
N HIS A 183 5.90 -8.58 33.92
CA HIS A 183 5.71 -9.55 35.00
C HIS A 183 7.05 -10.19 35.45
N GLN A 184 7.86 -10.64 34.50
CA GLN A 184 9.14 -11.28 34.79
C GLN A 184 10.12 -10.32 35.49
N PHE A 185 10.21 -9.08 35.03
CA PHE A 185 11.04 -8.06 35.67
C PHE A 185 10.51 -7.69 37.06
N ASN A 186 9.20 -7.55 37.22
CA ASN A 186 8.61 -7.30 38.55
C ASN A 186 8.97 -8.41 39.54
N LYS A 187 8.96 -9.68 39.12
CA LYS A 187 9.34 -10.83 39.96
C LYS A 187 10.84 -10.87 40.26
N LYS A 188 11.70 -10.69 39.25
CA LYS A 188 13.17 -10.79 39.40
C LYS A 188 13.77 -9.61 40.17
N LEU A 189 13.28 -8.39 39.92
CA LEU A 189 13.83 -7.16 40.49
C LEU A 189 13.07 -6.68 41.74
N LYS A 190 12.04 -7.42 42.16
CA LYS A 190 11.13 -7.08 43.28
C LYS A 190 10.65 -5.62 43.22
N LEU A 191 10.31 -5.16 42.02
CA LEU A 191 10.00 -3.74 41.76
C LEU A 191 8.76 -3.24 42.51
N LEU A 192 7.90 -4.16 42.95
CA LEU A 192 6.74 -3.85 43.77
C LEU A 192 7.11 -3.42 45.20
N GLU A 193 8.27 -3.85 45.71
CA GLU A 193 8.81 -3.50 47.03
C GLU A 193 9.73 -2.26 46.98
N ARG A 194 10.09 -1.80 45.77
CA ARG A 194 11.02 -0.69 45.51
C ARG A 194 10.28 0.64 45.31
N PRO A 195 10.99 1.79 45.39
CA PRO A 195 10.38 3.09 45.16
C PRO A 195 9.70 3.16 43.78
N PRO A 196 8.50 3.76 43.69
CA PRO A 196 7.64 3.65 42.51
C PRO A 196 8.22 4.28 41.24
N ARG A 197 9.21 5.16 41.36
CA ARG A 197 9.90 5.78 40.22
C ARG A 197 10.64 4.75 39.37
N LEU A 198 11.29 3.78 40.01
CA LEU A 198 12.08 2.76 39.29
C LEU A 198 11.18 1.83 38.47
N GLY A 199 10.04 1.41 39.03
CA GLY A 199 9.03 0.64 38.30
C GLY A 199 8.41 1.43 37.14
N GLY A 200 8.15 2.73 37.35
CA GLY A 200 7.64 3.61 36.29
C GLY A 200 8.59 3.74 35.10
N ILE A 201 9.89 3.95 35.35
CA ILE A 201 10.91 4.03 34.28
C ILE A 201 10.95 2.72 33.48
N LEU A 202 10.94 1.56 34.17
CA LEU A 202 10.93 0.28 33.47
C LEU A 202 9.69 0.12 32.59
N TYR A 203 8.51 0.47 33.08
CA TYR A 203 7.28 0.41 32.29
C TYR A 203 7.32 1.32 31.07
N VAL A 204 7.90 2.51 31.17
CA VAL A 204 8.12 3.38 30.01
C VAL A 204 9.05 2.71 28.98
N ILE A 205 10.16 2.13 29.43
CA ILE A 205 11.10 1.40 28.55
C ILE A 205 10.39 0.24 27.86
N LEU A 206 9.63 -0.57 28.60
CA LEU A 206 8.90 -1.71 28.04
C LEU A 206 7.80 -1.28 27.07
N SER A 207 7.13 -0.16 27.33
CA SER A 207 6.15 0.41 26.39
C SER A 207 6.80 0.84 25.08
N PHE A 208 7.93 1.55 25.14
CA PHE A 208 8.67 1.94 23.92
C PHE A 208 9.20 0.71 23.16
N PHE A 209 9.66 -0.32 23.87
CA PHE A 209 10.05 -1.58 23.26
C PHE A 209 8.88 -2.26 22.55
N GLY A 210 7.72 -2.35 23.20
CA GLY A 210 6.51 -2.91 22.59
C GLY A 210 6.03 -2.13 21.37
N LEU A 211 6.07 -0.79 21.44
CA LEU A 211 5.75 0.09 20.32
C LEU A 211 6.72 -0.15 19.15
N GLY A 212 8.03 -0.19 19.41
CA GLY A 212 9.04 -0.46 18.40
C GLY A 212 8.86 -1.83 17.73
N LEU A 213 8.57 -2.86 18.54
CA LEU A 213 8.32 -4.22 18.03
C LEU A 213 7.06 -4.27 17.14
N TRP A 214 5.97 -3.63 17.56
CA TRP A 214 4.75 -3.54 16.74
C TRP A 214 4.99 -2.82 15.42
N VAL A 215 5.65 -1.66 15.47
CA VAL A 215 6.01 -0.87 14.29
C VAL A 215 6.84 -1.70 13.31
N PHE A 216 7.87 -2.37 13.82
CA PHE A 216 8.75 -3.21 13.02
C PHE A 216 7.99 -4.37 12.35
N LEU A 217 7.19 -5.12 13.11
CA LEU A 217 6.39 -6.23 12.57
C LEU A 217 5.42 -5.76 11.48
N HIS A 218 4.77 -4.61 11.71
CA HIS A 218 3.84 -4.03 10.75
C HIS A 218 4.53 -3.58 9.46
N ASP A 219 5.66 -2.87 9.54
CA ASP A 219 6.41 -2.41 8.36
C ASP A 219 6.97 -3.57 7.57
N PHE A 220 7.65 -4.49 8.26
CA PHE A 220 8.23 -5.66 7.62
C PHE A 220 7.17 -6.43 6.84
N THR A 221 6.02 -6.68 7.46
CA THR A 221 4.92 -7.41 6.80
C THR A 221 4.34 -6.63 5.62
N THR A 222 4.18 -5.31 5.75
CA THR A 222 3.67 -4.46 4.66
C THR A 222 4.61 -4.52 3.44
N ILE A 223 5.91 -4.37 3.66
CA ILE A 223 6.92 -4.46 2.59
C ILE A 223 6.95 -5.84 1.95
N GLN A 224 6.83 -6.91 2.74
CA GLN A 224 6.77 -8.28 2.21
C GLN A 224 5.54 -8.50 1.33
N ILE A 225 4.37 -7.99 1.73
CA ILE A 225 3.13 -8.10 0.93
C ILE A 225 3.27 -7.31 -0.37
N GLU A 226 3.83 -6.10 -0.32
CA GLU A 226 4.05 -5.29 -1.54
C GLU A 226 5.02 -5.96 -2.52
N LEU A 227 6.11 -6.55 -2.01
CA LEU A 227 7.05 -7.33 -2.81
C LEU A 227 6.38 -8.57 -3.42
N GLU A 228 5.55 -9.26 -2.66
CA GLU A 228 4.85 -10.45 -3.14
C GLU A 228 3.79 -10.10 -4.19
N ALA A 229 3.06 -9.00 -3.99
CA ALA A 229 2.12 -8.48 -4.98
C ALA A 229 2.82 -8.11 -6.30
N ASP A 230 4.00 -7.48 -6.22
CA ASP A 230 4.81 -7.17 -7.40
C ASP A 230 5.29 -8.42 -8.12
N LYS A 231 5.76 -9.43 -7.37
CA LYS A 231 6.17 -10.72 -7.94
C LYS A 231 5.01 -11.40 -8.65
N ILE A 232 3.86 -11.53 -7.98
CA ILE A 232 2.66 -12.16 -8.53
C ILE A 232 2.26 -11.45 -9.83
N ALA A 233 2.13 -10.12 -9.81
CA ALA A 233 1.77 -9.34 -11.00
C ALA A 233 2.81 -9.50 -12.13
N SER A 234 4.11 -9.51 -11.82
CA SER A 234 5.16 -9.70 -12.82
C SER A 234 5.20 -11.12 -13.40
N SER A 235 4.76 -12.13 -12.64
CA SER A 235 4.75 -13.53 -13.06
C SER A 235 3.67 -13.87 -14.08
N LEU A 236 2.67 -12.99 -14.25
CA LEU A 236 1.58 -13.16 -15.23
C LEU A 236 2.06 -13.05 -16.70
N GLY A 237 3.28 -12.54 -16.92
CA GLY A 237 3.94 -12.60 -18.22
C GLY A 237 4.67 -11.32 -18.61
N GLU A 238 5.36 -11.35 -19.76
CA GLU A 238 6.22 -10.25 -20.21
C GLU A 238 5.46 -8.93 -20.39
N LYS A 239 4.19 -8.97 -20.80
CA LYS A 239 3.36 -7.77 -20.94
C LYS A 239 3.18 -7.06 -19.60
N TYR A 240 2.96 -7.81 -18.53
CA TYR A 240 2.84 -7.28 -17.17
C TYR A 240 4.17 -6.69 -16.67
N VAL A 241 5.30 -7.33 -16.95
CA VAL A 241 6.63 -6.80 -16.61
C VAL A 241 6.88 -5.44 -17.29
N LYS A 242 6.56 -5.32 -18.58
CA LYS A 242 6.67 -4.05 -19.32
C LYS A 242 5.71 -2.99 -18.80
N GLY A 243 4.46 -3.38 -18.52
CA GLY A 243 3.47 -2.52 -17.89
C GLY A 243 3.94 -2.00 -16.52
N GLY A 244 4.55 -2.84 -15.69
CA GLY A 244 5.10 -2.45 -14.40
C GLY A 244 6.28 -1.47 -14.51
N LEU A 245 7.15 -1.65 -15.50
CA LEU A 245 8.24 -0.71 -15.78
C LEU A 245 7.73 0.69 -16.15
N GLU A 246 6.74 0.74 -17.03
CA GLU A 246 6.10 1.99 -17.43
C GLU A 246 5.39 2.62 -16.24
N ALA A 247 4.54 1.85 -15.53
CA ALA A 247 3.79 2.31 -14.38
C ALA A 247 4.69 2.94 -13.31
N TYR A 248 5.78 2.27 -12.91
CA TYR A 248 6.70 2.82 -11.92
C TYR A 248 7.52 4.00 -12.45
N SER A 249 7.86 4.03 -13.72
CA SER A 249 8.56 5.19 -14.31
C SER A 249 7.66 6.43 -14.32
N LYS A 250 6.41 6.26 -14.76
CA LYS A 250 5.38 7.31 -14.77
C LYS A 250 5.05 7.78 -13.35
N LEU A 251 4.99 6.87 -12.38
CA LEU A 251 4.78 7.21 -10.97
C LEU A 251 5.93 8.06 -10.39
N LEU A 252 7.18 7.73 -10.70
CA LEU A 252 8.35 8.53 -10.28
C LEU A 252 8.36 9.91 -10.93
N GLU A 253 8.10 9.99 -12.24
CA GLU A 253 8.00 11.24 -12.99
C GLU A 253 6.92 12.14 -12.40
N ARG A 254 5.72 11.58 -12.15
CA ARG A 254 4.63 12.27 -11.46
C ARG A 254 5.07 12.86 -10.13
N ASN A 255 5.75 12.07 -9.29
CA ASN A 255 6.19 12.49 -7.97
C ASN A 255 7.29 13.56 -8.02
N ILE A 256 8.19 13.51 -8.99
CA ILE A 256 9.19 14.56 -9.24
C ILE A 256 8.49 15.86 -9.61
N CYS A 257 7.48 15.81 -10.49
CA CYS A 257 6.72 16.99 -10.85
C CYS A 257 5.93 17.54 -9.67
N LEU A 258 5.27 16.68 -8.89
CA LEU A 258 4.57 17.09 -7.68
C LEU A 258 5.52 17.74 -6.66
N ARG A 259 6.76 17.26 -6.54
CA ARG A 259 7.78 17.88 -5.69
C ARG A 259 8.00 19.35 -6.05
N GLU A 260 8.13 19.65 -7.33
CA GLU A 260 8.36 21.00 -7.85
C GLU A 260 7.09 21.87 -7.75
N LEU A 261 5.95 21.37 -8.23
CA LEU A 261 4.67 22.06 -8.21
C LEU A 261 4.21 22.45 -6.79
N MET A 262 4.57 21.64 -5.79
CA MET A 262 4.23 21.86 -4.39
C MET A 262 5.23 22.75 -3.62
N GLY A 263 6.36 23.12 -4.23
CA GLY A 263 7.44 23.87 -3.60
C GLY A 263 7.95 23.20 -2.31
N SER A 264 8.12 23.98 -1.24
CA SER A 264 8.70 23.51 0.04
C SER A 264 7.96 22.34 0.70
N LYS A 265 6.64 22.20 0.48
CA LYS A 265 5.88 21.03 0.96
C LYS A 265 6.15 19.80 0.11
N GLY A 266 6.37 19.98 -1.19
CA GLY A 266 6.76 18.93 -2.11
C GLY A 266 8.11 18.34 -1.74
N GLU A 267 9.08 19.18 -1.42
CA GLU A 267 10.43 18.74 -1.00
C GLU A 267 10.43 17.91 0.29
N LYS A 268 9.44 18.13 1.17
CA LYS A 268 9.22 17.33 2.37
C LYS A 268 8.48 16.01 2.11
N SER A 269 7.78 15.93 0.98
CA SER A 269 6.95 14.78 0.62
C SER A 269 7.68 13.82 -0.32
N TYR A 270 8.51 14.34 -1.23
CA TYR A 270 9.17 13.59 -2.29
C TYR A 270 10.67 13.90 -2.41
N THR A 271 11.47 12.87 -2.67
CA THR A 271 12.89 13.01 -2.99
C THR A 271 13.08 13.57 -4.40
N ALA A 272 14.27 14.07 -4.72
CA ALA A 272 14.61 14.49 -6.08
C ALA A 272 14.51 13.34 -7.11
N THR A 273 14.51 12.09 -6.65
CA THR A 273 14.33 10.90 -7.48
C THR A 273 12.87 10.43 -7.58
N GLY A 274 11.90 11.09 -6.92
CA GLY A 274 10.48 10.75 -6.98
C GLY A 274 9.99 9.72 -5.95
N ASN A 275 10.83 9.33 -4.99
CA ASN A 275 10.39 8.47 -3.88
C ASN A 275 9.75 9.29 -2.77
N ASP A 276 8.89 8.67 -1.95
CA ASP A 276 8.33 9.33 -0.78
C ASP A 276 9.39 9.55 0.31
N VAL A 277 9.34 10.73 0.93
CA VAL A 277 10.17 11.09 2.08
C VAL A 277 9.39 10.81 3.36
N TYR A 278 9.95 9.94 4.19
CA TYR A 278 9.40 9.66 5.51
C TYR A 278 10.29 10.28 6.60
N PHE A 279 9.68 10.91 7.60
CA PHE A 279 10.43 11.61 8.66
C PHE A 279 11.21 10.65 9.58
N ILE A 280 10.59 9.54 10.01
CA ILE A 280 11.20 8.61 10.98
C ILE A 280 11.14 7.14 10.51
N ARG A 281 10.15 6.77 9.67
CA ARG A 281 9.76 5.37 9.41
C ARG A 281 9.42 5.17 7.94
N GLN A 282 10.14 4.28 7.25
CA GLN A 282 9.76 3.81 5.92
C GLN A 282 8.62 2.80 6.02
N LYS A 283 7.43 3.18 5.55
CA LYS A 283 6.22 2.35 5.64
C LYS A 283 6.02 1.44 4.43
N HIS A 284 6.53 1.88 3.29
CA HIS A 284 6.31 1.28 1.98
C HIS A 284 7.65 1.06 1.28
N LEU A 285 7.68 0.10 0.37
CA LEU A 285 8.84 -0.15 -0.46
C LEU A 285 9.08 1.03 -1.41
N PRO A 286 10.30 1.61 -1.46
CA PRO A 286 10.59 2.72 -2.36
C PRO A 286 10.31 2.38 -3.82
N ILE A 287 9.64 3.30 -4.53
CA ILE A 287 9.21 3.09 -5.93
C ILE A 287 10.43 2.83 -6.83
N SER A 288 11.56 3.50 -6.57
CA SER A 288 12.81 3.26 -7.31
C SER A 288 13.31 1.81 -7.18
N HIS A 289 13.12 1.19 -6.02
CA HIS A 289 13.49 -0.21 -5.81
C HIS A 289 12.54 -1.15 -6.59
N ARG A 290 11.24 -0.84 -6.61
CA ARG A 290 10.23 -1.58 -7.39
C ARG A 290 10.52 -1.52 -8.88
N LYS A 291 10.87 -0.33 -9.39
CA LYS A 291 11.33 -0.15 -10.77
C LYS A 291 12.57 -0.98 -11.07
N ALA A 292 13.60 -0.90 -10.23
CA ALA A 292 14.84 -1.67 -10.41
C ALA A 292 14.58 -3.19 -10.43
N TYR A 293 13.66 -3.68 -9.60
CA TYR A 293 13.22 -5.08 -9.62
C TYR A 293 12.63 -5.47 -10.99
N MET A 294 11.72 -4.66 -11.53
CA MET A 294 11.13 -4.90 -12.85
C MET A 294 12.16 -4.82 -13.99
N GLU A 295 13.15 -3.93 -13.87
CA GLU A 295 14.23 -3.81 -14.86
C GLU A 295 15.10 -5.07 -14.89
N ASN A 296 15.37 -5.64 -13.72
CA ASN A 296 16.16 -6.86 -13.60
C ASN A 296 15.42 -8.08 -14.19
N ILE A 297 14.10 -8.15 -14.08
CA ILE A 297 13.30 -9.21 -14.73
C ILE A 297 13.26 -9.03 -16.24
N ASN A 298 13.20 -7.79 -16.74
CA ASN A 298 13.06 -7.52 -18.18
C ASN A 298 14.36 -7.75 -18.97
N LYS A 299 15.55 -7.64 -18.34
CA LYS A 299 16.85 -7.86 -19.00
C LYS A 299 17.00 -9.25 -19.65
N PRO A 300 16.79 -10.37 -18.94
CA PRO A 300 16.89 -11.71 -19.55
C PRO A 300 15.82 -11.94 -20.62
N LEU A 301 14.59 -11.44 -20.44
CA LEU A 301 13.52 -11.55 -21.44
C LEU A 301 13.89 -10.88 -22.78
N LYS A 302 14.70 -9.80 -22.74
CA LYS A 302 15.22 -9.16 -23.95
C LYS A 302 16.35 -9.97 -24.60
N GLN A 303 17.21 -10.60 -23.80
CA GLN A 303 18.34 -11.41 -24.29
C GLN A 303 17.85 -12.69 -25.00
N GLU A 304 16.88 -13.40 -24.42
CA GLU A 304 16.25 -14.58 -25.03
C GLU A 304 15.58 -14.24 -26.37
N LYS A 305 15.01 -13.03 -26.49
CA LYS A 305 14.42 -12.55 -27.75
C LYS A 305 15.45 -12.22 -28.82
N SER A 306 16.57 -11.59 -28.47
CA SER A 306 17.64 -11.36 -29.43
C SER A 306 18.21 -12.68 -29.96
N GLU A 307 18.40 -13.68 -29.09
CA GLU A 307 18.94 -14.98 -29.49
C GLU A 307 17.96 -15.80 -30.34
N THR A 308 16.66 -15.78 -30.02
CA THR A 308 15.63 -16.47 -30.83
C THR A 308 15.40 -15.83 -32.19
N VAL A 309 15.56 -14.50 -32.31
CA VAL A 309 15.50 -13.80 -33.60
C VAL A 309 16.74 -14.15 -34.44
N ASP A 310 17.93 -14.14 -33.85
CA ASP A 310 19.17 -14.50 -34.55
C ASP A 310 19.19 -15.97 -35.02
N CYS A 311 18.64 -16.90 -34.23
CA CYS A 311 18.46 -18.30 -34.64
C CYS A 311 17.47 -18.45 -35.79
N LYS A 312 16.36 -17.70 -35.80
CA LYS A 312 15.38 -17.74 -36.91
C LYS A 312 15.99 -17.18 -38.19
N VAL A 313 16.68 -16.04 -38.12
CA VAL A 313 17.35 -15.42 -39.28
C VAL A 313 18.39 -16.37 -39.90
N LYS A 314 19.17 -17.08 -39.08
CA LYS A 314 20.15 -18.08 -39.54
C LYS A 314 19.52 -19.36 -40.12
N SER A 315 18.27 -19.68 -39.77
CA SER A 315 17.56 -20.86 -40.29
C SER A 315 16.80 -20.60 -41.60
N SER A 316 16.63 -19.33 -41.96
CA SER A 316 15.95 -18.86 -43.19
C SER A 316 16.90 -18.33 -44.27
N ALA A 317 18.22 -18.47 -44.05
CA ALA A 317 19.30 -18.17 -44.99
C ALA A 317 19.99 -19.48 -45.39
#